data_AF-A0A7S1AEC7-F1
#
_entry.id   AF-A0A7S1AEC7-F1
#
_cell.length_a   1.000
_cell.length_b   1.000
_cell.length_c   1.000
_cell.angle_alpha   90.00
_cell.angle_beta   90.00
_cell.angle_gamma   90.00
#
_symmetry.space_group_name_H-M   'P 1'
#
loop_
_entity.id
_entity.type
_entity.pdbx_description
1 polymer ?
#
loop_
_entity_poly.entity_id
_entity_poly.type
_entity_poly.pdbx_seq_one_letter_code
_entity_poly.pdbx_strand_id
1 'polypeptide(L)'
;REVSGSLLVQTGLLRCRVPEIHREFRLLLAIVESEGNEHFKSIACQAVIDYWWFFGHMPWHTRTHRVWQLSYVMSYGAVLWIVRYGMEEDGLDFLSITYWRIFAALLSLLFVFCAFDIWEEVCQCIGYHGAGFLWHYLSDWWNWVEFVTVGFSTLTLFMLMQAWESGHVSPLVRRILAAMIFWRWIHMTNHYVTGTTLGPVVLPILKASGEIRGFFFVVGICLMAFISGYLAIVQESALWLVFFSAYRTAIFGEGSLVALEDEAAVESTGVHNKFFDEVRALPFENAFMSAFAFCLGVILMNIFIAVLSINYEREYKLAWTSFMQTRANATADTVAGTRGRAILSRMFCKTRPPKPEVDSDQGPSYLWVACEATVLDATDCYGD
;
A
#
# COMPACT_ATOMS: atom_id res chain seq x y z
N ARG A 1 35.89 -41.57 24.66
CA ARG A 1 35.96 -42.00 23.24
C ARG A 1 34.52 -42.00 22.73
N GLU A 2 34.00 -40.82 22.42
CA GLU A 2 32.68 -40.66 21.82
C GLU A 2 32.87 -40.65 20.32
N VAL A 3 32.16 -41.56 19.65
CA VAL A 3 32.16 -41.69 18.21
C VAL A 3 31.36 -40.52 17.66
N SER A 4 32.05 -39.57 17.04
CA SER A 4 31.46 -38.48 16.27
C SER A 4 30.69 -39.09 15.09
N GLY A 5 29.38 -39.27 15.27
CA GLY A 5 28.49 -39.71 14.22
C GLY A 5 28.36 -38.61 13.19
N SER A 6 28.94 -38.82 12.01
CA SER A 6 28.75 -37.97 10.85
C SER A 6 27.25 -37.92 10.51
N LEU A 7 26.61 -36.78 10.79
CA LEU A 7 25.24 -36.51 10.39
C LEU A 7 25.21 -36.46 8.86
N LEU A 8 24.86 -37.60 8.25
CA LEU A 8 24.73 -37.73 6.80
C LEU A 8 23.44 -36.99 6.43
N VAL A 9 23.57 -35.69 6.14
CA VAL A 9 22.46 -34.87 5.64
C VAL A 9 22.12 -35.42 4.25
N GLN A 10 21.08 -36.23 4.18
CA GLN A 10 20.59 -36.78 2.93
C GLN A 10 19.96 -35.64 2.12
N THR A 11 20.77 -35.02 1.25
CA THR A 11 20.31 -33.97 0.34
C THR A 11 19.49 -34.61 -0.78
N GLY A 12 18.17 -34.63 -0.63
CA GLY A 12 17.28 -34.99 -1.72
C GLY A 12 17.35 -33.93 -2.83
N LEU A 13 17.78 -34.32 -4.03
CA LEU A 13 17.77 -33.44 -5.19
C LEU A 13 16.40 -33.51 -5.86
N LEU A 14 15.57 -32.48 -5.67
CA LEU A 14 14.33 -32.32 -6.42
C LEU A 14 14.67 -31.74 -7.80
N ARG A 15 14.38 -32.49 -8.87
CA ARG A 15 14.59 -32.04 -10.25
C ARG A 15 13.25 -31.98 -10.99
N CYS A 16 12.99 -30.85 -11.65
CA CYS A 16 11.84 -30.79 -12.54
C CYS A 16 12.06 -31.71 -13.75
N ARG A 17 11.06 -32.54 -14.07
CA ARG A 17 11.12 -33.51 -15.17
C ARG A 17 11.18 -32.81 -16.54
N VAL A 18 10.56 -31.64 -16.66
CA VAL A 18 10.58 -30.84 -17.89
C VAL A 18 11.80 -29.91 -17.86
N PRO A 19 12.72 -30.02 -18.83
CA PRO A 19 13.88 -29.14 -18.88
C PRO A 19 13.44 -27.69 -19.10
N GLU A 20 14.11 -26.75 -18.42
CA GLU A 20 13.96 -25.29 -18.61
C GLU A 20 12.59 -24.66 -18.31
N ILE A 21 11.59 -25.44 -17.92
CA ILE A 21 10.23 -24.94 -17.58
C ILE A 21 10.22 -23.80 -16.55
N HIS A 22 11.18 -23.80 -15.61
CA HIS A 22 11.32 -22.76 -14.60
C HIS A 22 11.66 -21.38 -15.22
N ARG A 23 12.01 -21.31 -16.51
CA ARG A 23 12.25 -20.08 -17.28
C ARG A 23 11.03 -19.60 -18.05
N GLU A 24 9.95 -20.37 -18.09
CA GLU A 24 8.72 -19.95 -18.77
C GLU A 24 7.96 -18.94 -17.92
N PHE A 25 7.72 -17.75 -18.47
CA PHE A 25 6.97 -16.70 -17.77
C PHE A 25 5.52 -17.11 -17.47
N ARG A 26 4.92 -17.94 -18.33
CA ARG A 26 3.57 -18.47 -18.13
C ARG A 26 3.48 -19.34 -16.88
N LEU A 27 4.54 -20.08 -16.54
CA LEU A 27 4.59 -20.83 -15.29
C LEU A 27 4.59 -19.90 -14.08
N LEU A 28 5.35 -18.80 -14.13
CA LEU A 28 5.36 -17.80 -13.06
C LEU A 28 3.98 -17.16 -12.88
N LEU A 29 3.31 -16.80 -13.98
CA LEU A 29 1.94 -16.27 -13.95
C LEU A 29 0.96 -17.30 -13.40
N ALA A 30 1.05 -18.58 -13.80
CA ALA A 30 0.20 -19.63 -13.27
C ALA A 30 0.40 -19.85 -11.75
N ILE A 31 1.64 -19.68 -11.24
CA ILE A 31 1.92 -19.70 -9.80
C ILE A 31 1.25 -18.51 -9.10
N VAL A 32 1.36 -17.31 -9.69
CA VAL A 32 0.75 -16.07 -9.17
C VAL A 32 -0.78 -16.17 -9.15
N GLU A 33 -1.38 -16.74 -10.18
CA GLU A 33 -2.83 -16.94 -10.31
C GLU A 33 -3.39 -18.08 -9.46
N SER A 34 -2.53 -18.94 -8.90
CA SER A 34 -3.01 -20.08 -8.13
C SER A 34 -3.75 -19.63 -6.87
N GLU A 35 -5.04 -19.97 -6.80
CA GLU A 35 -5.88 -19.71 -5.63
C GLU A 35 -5.52 -20.67 -4.50
N GLY A 36 -4.51 -20.30 -3.69
CA GLY A 36 -4.18 -21.07 -2.49
C GLY A 36 -2.78 -20.81 -1.94
N ASN A 37 -2.70 -20.54 -0.63
CA ASN A 37 -1.42 -20.36 0.06
C ASN A 37 -0.62 -21.66 0.22
N GLU A 38 -1.25 -22.82 0.02
CA GLU A 38 -0.62 -24.13 0.22
C GLU A 38 0.47 -24.42 -0.83
N HIS A 39 0.28 -24.01 -2.08
CA HIS A 39 1.29 -24.22 -3.13
C HIS A 39 2.59 -23.46 -2.85
N PHE A 40 2.50 -22.27 -2.25
CA PHE A 40 3.67 -21.48 -1.83
C PHE A 40 4.45 -22.10 -0.66
N LYS A 41 3.91 -23.11 0.03
CA LYS A 41 4.67 -23.90 1.03
C LYS A 41 5.60 -24.92 0.37
N SER A 42 5.30 -25.34 -0.86
CA SER A 42 6.11 -26.33 -1.57
C SER A 42 7.49 -25.78 -1.89
N ILE A 43 8.52 -26.57 -1.57
CA ILE A 43 9.94 -26.25 -1.85
C ILE A 43 10.14 -26.02 -3.36
N ALA A 44 9.41 -26.76 -4.21
CA ALA A 44 9.49 -26.59 -5.67
C ALA A 44 8.98 -25.23 -6.13
N CYS A 45 7.86 -24.76 -5.59
CA CYS A 45 7.31 -23.44 -5.91
C CYS A 45 8.26 -22.32 -5.45
N GLN A 46 8.78 -22.42 -4.23
CA GLN A 46 9.74 -21.46 -3.68
C GLN A 46 11.02 -21.41 -4.53
N ALA A 47 11.53 -22.57 -4.97
CA ALA A 47 12.71 -22.62 -5.82
C ALA A 47 12.51 -21.93 -7.17
N VAL A 48 11.31 -22.02 -7.79
CA VAL A 48 11.00 -21.30 -9.03
C VAL A 48 10.95 -19.79 -8.78
N ILE A 49 10.29 -19.35 -7.72
CA ILE A 49 10.20 -17.92 -7.35
C ILE A 49 11.59 -17.35 -7.06
N ASP A 50 12.41 -18.07 -6.28
CA ASP A 50 13.77 -17.66 -5.96
C ASP A 50 14.65 -17.67 -7.22
N TYR A 51 14.50 -18.64 -8.13
CA TYR A 51 15.20 -18.64 -9.41
C TYR A 51 14.95 -17.33 -10.17
N TRP A 52 13.68 -16.96 -10.38
CA TRP A 52 13.35 -15.72 -11.09
C TRP A 52 13.83 -14.48 -10.35
N TRP A 53 13.71 -14.48 -9.03
CA TRP A 53 14.18 -13.38 -8.19
C TRP A 53 15.68 -13.13 -8.38
N PHE A 54 16.50 -14.18 -8.32
CA PHE A 54 17.96 -14.02 -8.46
C PHE A 54 18.39 -13.84 -9.92
N PHE A 55 17.80 -14.55 -10.87
CA PHE A 55 18.15 -14.49 -12.29
C PHE A 55 17.88 -13.11 -12.91
N GLY A 56 16.74 -12.51 -12.57
CA GLY A 56 16.35 -11.18 -13.06
C GLY A 56 17.09 -10.01 -12.40
N HIS A 57 18.08 -10.27 -11.53
CA HIS A 57 18.70 -9.24 -10.69
C HIS A 57 17.67 -8.45 -9.85
N MET A 58 16.56 -9.09 -9.47
CA MET A 58 15.48 -8.44 -8.71
C MET A 58 15.94 -7.84 -7.38
N PRO A 59 16.90 -8.42 -6.62
CA PRO A 59 17.43 -7.76 -5.42
C PRO A 59 18.02 -6.38 -5.71
N TRP A 60 18.68 -6.21 -6.86
CA TRP A 60 19.25 -4.92 -7.23
C TRP A 60 18.14 -3.97 -7.69
N HIS A 61 17.24 -4.42 -8.57
CA HIS A 61 16.10 -3.62 -9.04
C HIS A 61 15.22 -3.12 -7.90
N THR A 62 14.87 -3.99 -6.94
CA THR A 62 14.06 -3.61 -5.78
C THR A 62 14.79 -2.67 -4.83
N ARG A 63 16.13 -2.73 -4.74
CA ARG A 63 16.92 -1.79 -3.93
C ARG A 63 16.99 -0.42 -4.61
N THR A 64 17.28 -0.37 -5.91
CA THR A 64 17.32 0.88 -6.67
C THR A 64 15.95 1.54 -6.70
N HIS A 65 14.88 0.77 -6.89
CA HIS A 65 13.51 1.28 -6.85
C HIS A 65 13.15 1.84 -5.47
N ARG A 66 13.56 1.19 -4.37
CA ARG A 66 13.36 1.74 -3.01
C ARG A 66 14.08 3.07 -2.79
N VAL A 67 15.33 3.18 -3.24
CA VAL A 67 16.09 4.44 -3.18
C VAL A 67 15.45 5.52 -4.04
N TRP A 68 14.97 5.15 -5.23
CA TRP A 68 14.24 6.01 -6.15
C TRP A 68 12.98 6.58 -5.49
N GLN A 69 12.10 5.73 -4.96
CA GLN A 69 10.87 6.16 -4.29
C GLN A 69 11.15 7.03 -3.06
N LEU A 70 12.18 6.70 -2.27
CA LEU A 70 12.60 7.55 -1.15
C LEU A 70 13.06 8.94 -1.63
N SER A 71 13.87 9.00 -2.69
CA SER A 71 14.32 10.27 -3.28
C SER A 71 13.16 11.09 -3.83
N TYR A 72 12.14 10.42 -4.38
CA TYR A 72 10.94 11.05 -4.90
C TYR A 72 10.12 11.71 -3.77
N VAL A 73 9.87 10.99 -2.69
CA VAL A 73 9.17 11.52 -1.50
C VAL A 73 9.93 12.69 -0.87
N MET A 74 11.26 12.57 -0.74
CA MET A 74 12.09 13.64 -0.20
C MET A 74 12.07 14.90 -1.09
N SER A 75 11.97 14.74 -2.40
CA SER A 75 11.85 15.85 -3.35
C SER A 75 10.52 16.60 -3.17
N TYR A 76 9.40 15.90 -2.98
CA TYR A 76 8.14 16.54 -2.63
C TYR A 76 8.20 17.25 -1.26
N GLY A 77 8.87 16.64 -0.27
CA GLY A 77 9.10 17.26 1.03
C GLY A 77 9.91 18.57 0.93
N ALA A 78 10.95 18.58 0.10
CA ALA A 78 11.75 19.78 -0.18
C ALA A 78 10.92 20.86 -0.88
N VAL A 79 10.09 20.49 -1.86
CA VAL A 79 9.14 21.41 -2.51
C VAL A 79 8.17 22.01 -1.48
N LEU A 80 7.57 21.20 -0.61
CA LEU A 80 6.66 21.70 0.44
C LEU A 80 7.38 22.67 1.39
N TRP A 81 8.62 22.35 1.77
CA TRP A 81 9.45 23.22 2.61
C TRP A 81 9.71 24.58 1.95
N ILE A 82 10.08 24.62 0.66
CA ILE A 82 10.27 25.86 -0.08
C ILE A 82 8.96 26.64 -0.22
N VAL A 83 7.85 25.96 -0.54
CA VAL A 83 6.52 26.59 -0.65
C VAL A 83 6.08 27.24 0.67
N ARG A 84 6.46 26.63 1.81
CA ARG A 84 6.09 27.12 3.13
C ARG A 84 6.95 28.31 3.58
N TYR A 85 8.27 28.22 3.44
CA TYR A 85 9.19 29.20 4.02
C TYR A 85 9.80 30.17 3.01
N GLY A 86 9.91 29.79 1.74
CA GLY A 86 10.62 30.57 0.73
C GLY A 86 9.78 31.60 0.00
N MET A 87 8.45 31.58 0.14
CA MET A 87 7.53 32.48 -0.61
C MET A 87 6.69 33.41 0.26
N GLU A 88 7.00 33.54 1.55
CA GLU A 88 6.23 34.37 2.48
C GLU A 88 6.78 35.81 2.61
N GLU A 89 7.98 36.08 2.09
CA GLU A 89 8.58 37.42 2.09
C GLU A 89 8.46 38.10 0.72
N ASP A 90 7.69 39.19 0.66
CA ASP A 90 7.50 40.06 -0.53
C ASP A 90 8.74 40.87 -0.93
N GLY A 91 9.92 40.52 -0.40
CA GLY A 91 11.18 41.19 -0.72
C GLY A 91 11.78 40.74 -2.05
N LEU A 92 12.20 41.69 -2.88
CA LEU A 92 13.02 41.49 -4.10
C LEU A 92 14.46 41.04 -3.78
N ASP A 93 14.64 40.28 -2.70
CA ASP A 93 15.95 39.90 -2.21
C ASP A 93 16.54 38.76 -3.04
N PHE A 94 17.87 38.75 -3.14
CA PHE A 94 18.67 37.70 -3.79
C PHE A 94 18.28 36.27 -3.34
N LEU A 95 17.80 36.13 -2.10
CA LEU A 95 17.32 34.89 -1.53
C LEU A 95 16.11 34.32 -2.29
N SER A 96 15.15 35.18 -2.66
CA SER A 96 13.95 34.79 -3.41
C SER A 96 14.31 34.20 -4.78
N ILE A 97 15.20 34.86 -5.54
CA ILE A 97 15.68 34.37 -6.85
C ILE A 97 16.32 32.99 -6.71
N THR A 98 17.08 32.77 -5.63
CA THR A 98 17.74 31.48 -5.38
C THR A 98 16.71 30.39 -5.07
N TYR A 99 15.70 30.66 -4.23
CA TYR A 99 14.61 29.71 -3.97
C TYR A 99 13.82 29.35 -5.21
N TRP A 100 13.50 30.33 -6.07
CA TRP A 100 12.83 30.07 -7.35
C TRP A 100 13.69 29.12 -8.21
N ARG A 101 15.00 29.34 -8.35
CA ARG A 101 15.88 28.43 -9.11
C ARG A 101 15.91 27.00 -8.55
N ILE A 102 15.99 26.85 -7.23
CA ILE A 102 15.96 25.53 -6.57
C ILE A 102 14.61 24.86 -6.81
N PHE A 103 13.51 25.60 -6.69
CA PHE A 103 12.17 25.08 -6.93
C PHE A 103 11.99 24.60 -8.38
N ALA A 104 12.46 25.36 -9.38
CA ALA A 104 12.45 24.91 -10.78
C ALA A 104 13.26 23.62 -11.00
N ALA A 105 14.43 23.51 -10.37
CA ALA A 105 15.25 22.30 -10.43
C ALA A 105 14.53 21.10 -9.82
N LEU A 106 13.87 21.29 -8.67
CA LEU A 106 13.05 20.25 -8.02
C LEU A 106 11.83 19.87 -8.86
N LEU A 107 11.14 20.83 -9.49
CA LEU A 107 10.04 20.53 -10.41
C LEU A 107 10.50 19.72 -11.62
N SER A 108 11.66 20.05 -12.17
CA SER A 108 12.27 19.30 -13.28
C SER A 108 12.60 17.87 -12.85
N LEU A 109 13.12 17.69 -11.64
CA LEU A 109 13.39 16.37 -11.06
C LEU A 109 12.09 15.57 -10.83
N LEU A 110 11.05 16.19 -10.25
CA LEU A 110 9.74 15.57 -10.05
C LEU A 110 9.09 15.19 -11.39
N PHE A 111 9.30 15.97 -12.44
CA PHE A 111 8.86 15.63 -13.79
C PHE A 111 9.55 14.38 -14.32
N VAL A 112 10.87 14.25 -14.15
CA VAL A 112 11.61 13.03 -14.54
C VAL A 112 11.09 11.81 -13.76
N PHE A 113 10.85 11.95 -12.46
CA PHE A 113 10.28 10.87 -11.64
C PHE A 113 8.88 10.47 -12.13
N CYS A 114 8.00 11.44 -12.35
CA CYS A 114 6.64 11.19 -12.83
C CYS A 114 6.64 10.54 -14.22
N ALA A 115 7.50 10.99 -15.13
CA ALA A 115 7.62 10.43 -16.47
C ALA A 115 8.12 8.97 -16.45
N PHE A 116 9.04 8.66 -15.52
CA PHE A 116 9.53 7.30 -15.32
C PHE A 116 8.43 6.38 -14.77
N ASP A 117 7.69 6.80 -13.75
CA ASP A 117 6.55 6.04 -13.21
C ASP A 117 5.49 5.76 -14.31
N ILE A 118 5.11 6.78 -15.08
CA ILE A 118 4.18 6.61 -16.22
C ILE A 118 4.73 5.59 -17.22
N TRP A 119 6.02 5.69 -17.54
CA TRP A 119 6.67 4.78 -18.47
C TRP A 119 6.69 3.34 -17.98
N GLU A 120 6.98 3.11 -16.70
CA GLU A 120 6.97 1.78 -16.10
C GLU A 120 5.56 1.16 -16.13
N GLU A 121 4.53 1.91 -15.73
CA GLU A 121 3.13 1.45 -15.78
C GLU A 121 2.68 1.09 -17.20
N VAL A 122 2.98 1.95 -18.17
CA VAL A 122 2.64 1.69 -19.59
C VAL A 122 3.35 0.43 -20.08
N CYS A 123 4.63 0.25 -19.72
CA CYS A 123 5.37 -0.95 -20.10
C CYS A 123 4.81 -2.21 -19.42
N GLN A 124 4.44 -2.15 -18.14
CA GLN A 124 3.85 -3.28 -17.42
C GLN A 124 2.51 -3.67 -18.04
N CYS A 125 1.64 -2.71 -18.30
CA CYS A 125 0.35 -2.94 -18.97
C CYS A 125 0.52 -3.57 -20.36
N ILE A 126 1.47 -3.07 -21.19
CA ILE A 126 1.76 -3.66 -22.51
C ILE A 126 2.34 -5.07 -22.37
N GLY A 127 3.18 -5.29 -21.35
CA GLY A 127 3.75 -6.60 -21.05
C GLY A 127 2.70 -7.66 -20.74
N TYR A 128 1.75 -7.34 -19.85
CA TYR A 128 0.62 -8.21 -19.52
C TYR A 128 -0.32 -8.41 -20.71
N HIS A 129 -0.59 -7.36 -21.49
CA HIS A 129 -1.38 -7.48 -22.71
C HIS A 129 -0.73 -8.41 -23.73
N GLY A 130 0.59 -8.25 -23.98
CA GLY A 130 1.35 -9.11 -24.89
C GLY A 130 1.43 -10.57 -24.44
N ALA A 131 1.32 -10.84 -23.14
CA ALA A 131 1.26 -12.20 -22.59
C ALA A 131 -0.15 -12.83 -22.64
N GLY A 132 -1.20 -12.05 -22.93
CA GLY A 132 -2.60 -12.50 -22.90
C GLY A 132 -3.27 -12.44 -21.52
N PHE A 133 -2.62 -11.83 -20.53
CA PHE A 133 -3.07 -11.77 -19.12
C PHE A 133 -3.47 -10.35 -18.69
N LEU A 134 -4.03 -9.54 -19.60
CA LEU A 134 -4.43 -8.17 -19.28
C LEU A 134 -5.50 -8.11 -18.17
N TRP A 135 -6.41 -9.07 -18.14
CA TRP A 135 -7.46 -9.11 -17.12
C TRP A 135 -6.90 -9.33 -15.71
N HIS A 136 -5.81 -10.09 -15.59
CA HIS A 136 -5.10 -10.25 -14.31
C HIS A 136 -4.55 -8.91 -13.82
N TYR A 137 -3.87 -8.17 -14.70
CA TYR A 137 -3.36 -6.82 -14.38
C TYR A 137 -4.49 -5.87 -13.92
N LEU A 138 -5.63 -5.87 -14.61
CA LEU A 138 -6.79 -5.03 -14.26
C LEU A 138 -7.55 -5.51 -13.01
N SER A 139 -7.43 -6.78 -12.64
CA SER A 139 -8.11 -7.33 -11.45
C SER A 139 -7.29 -7.13 -10.16
N ASP A 140 -5.98 -6.90 -10.26
CA ASP A 140 -5.17 -6.65 -9.08
C ASP A 140 -5.43 -5.24 -8.53
N TRP A 141 -5.86 -5.18 -7.28
CA TRP A 141 -6.11 -3.93 -6.57
C TRP A 141 -4.84 -3.07 -6.44
N TRP A 142 -3.66 -3.67 -6.37
CA TRP A 142 -2.41 -2.92 -6.23
C TRP A 142 -2.05 -2.12 -7.48
N ASN A 143 -2.30 -2.68 -8.67
CA ASN A 143 -2.10 -1.96 -9.93
C ASN A 143 -3.04 -0.74 -10.03
N TRP A 144 -4.25 -0.81 -9.47
CA TRP A 144 -5.14 0.35 -9.37
C TRP A 144 -4.59 1.42 -8.41
N VAL A 145 -4.03 1.01 -7.28
CA VAL A 145 -3.38 1.94 -6.33
C VAL A 145 -2.20 2.62 -7.00
N GLU A 146 -1.38 1.90 -7.77
CA GLU A 146 -0.26 2.44 -8.55
C GLU A 146 -0.76 3.43 -9.61
N PHE A 147 -1.76 3.06 -10.41
CA PHE A 147 -2.37 3.94 -11.42
C PHE A 147 -2.92 5.24 -10.82
N VAL A 148 -3.65 5.14 -9.70
CA VAL A 148 -4.16 6.32 -8.97
C VAL A 148 -3.00 7.17 -8.43
N THR A 149 -1.93 6.54 -7.93
CA THR A 149 -0.73 7.24 -7.45
C THR A 149 -0.06 8.03 -8.57
N VAL A 150 0.09 7.43 -9.75
CA VAL A 150 0.67 8.09 -10.94
C VAL A 150 -0.23 9.24 -11.40
N GLY A 151 -1.54 9.03 -11.48
CA GLY A 151 -2.50 10.07 -11.84
C GLY A 151 -2.48 11.25 -10.86
N PHE A 152 -2.47 10.97 -9.56
CA PHE A 152 -2.43 12.01 -8.52
C PHE A 152 -1.10 12.77 -8.49
N SER A 153 0.01 12.08 -8.78
CA SER A 153 1.34 12.69 -8.91
C SER A 153 1.42 13.63 -10.11
N THR A 154 0.86 13.20 -11.24
CA THR A 154 0.77 13.99 -12.48
C THR A 154 -0.07 15.25 -12.26
N LEU A 155 -1.23 15.12 -11.61
CA LEU A 155 -2.08 16.25 -11.25
C LEU A 155 -1.37 17.25 -10.33
N THR A 156 -0.68 16.74 -9.31
CA THR A 156 0.08 17.58 -8.36
C THR A 156 1.21 18.32 -9.07
N LEU A 157 1.95 17.65 -9.97
CA LEU A 157 3.01 18.26 -10.75
C LEU A 157 2.48 19.34 -11.69
N PHE A 158 1.36 19.10 -12.37
CA PHE A 158 0.71 20.09 -13.23
C PHE A 158 0.30 21.34 -12.44
N MET A 159 -0.32 21.15 -11.27
CA MET A 159 -0.69 22.24 -10.35
C MET A 159 0.52 23.04 -9.86
N LEU A 160 1.64 22.37 -9.59
CA LEU A 160 2.89 23.02 -9.20
C LEU A 160 3.54 23.80 -10.35
N MET A 161 3.46 23.29 -11.58
CA MET A 161 3.92 24.01 -12.77
C MET A 161 3.08 25.28 -13.02
N GLN A 162 1.76 25.22 -12.81
CA GLN A 162 0.90 26.40 -12.88
C GLN A 162 1.21 27.41 -11.76
N ALA A 163 1.49 26.92 -10.55
CA ALA A 163 1.91 27.76 -9.43
C ALA A 163 3.28 28.41 -9.67
N TRP A 164 4.20 27.70 -10.35
CA TRP A 164 5.47 28.24 -10.79
C TRP A 164 5.29 29.40 -11.77
N GLU A 165 4.49 29.21 -12.81
CA GLU A 165 4.26 30.22 -13.85
C GLU A 165 3.55 31.46 -13.30
N SER A 166 2.57 31.27 -12.41
CA SER A 166 1.83 32.38 -11.79
C SER A 166 2.60 33.13 -10.70
N GLY A 167 3.71 32.59 -10.22
CA GLY A 167 4.44 33.16 -9.07
C GLY A 167 3.71 33.01 -7.73
N HIS A 168 2.55 32.35 -7.68
CA HIS A 168 1.71 32.25 -6.49
C HIS A 168 1.21 30.82 -6.27
N VAL A 169 1.52 30.24 -5.10
CA VAL A 169 1.05 28.91 -4.73
C VAL A 169 -0.24 29.03 -3.92
N SER A 170 -1.35 28.66 -4.55
CA SER A 170 -2.66 28.70 -3.89
C SER A 170 -2.74 27.76 -2.68
N PRO A 171 -3.59 28.05 -1.67
CA PRO A 171 -3.79 27.16 -0.53
C PRO A 171 -4.24 25.74 -0.91
N LEU A 172 -4.96 25.59 -2.03
CA LEU A 172 -5.38 24.29 -2.54
C LEU A 172 -4.18 23.44 -2.98
N VAL A 173 -3.22 24.04 -3.70
CA VAL A 173 -2.00 23.34 -4.13
C VAL A 173 -1.21 22.85 -2.92
N ARG A 174 -1.12 23.65 -1.84
CA ARG A 174 -0.47 23.24 -0.58
C ARG A 174 -1.15 22.01 0.04
N ARG A 175 -2.49 21.98 0.07
CA ARG A 175 -3.27 20.84 0.61
C ARG A 175 -3.09 19.59 -0.24
N ILE A 176 -3.18 19.71 -1.57
CA ILE A 176 -2.96 18.60 -2.50
C ILE A 176 -1.54 18.05 -2.36
N LEU A 177 -0.54 18.93 -2.30
CA LEU A 177 0.86 18.54 -2.11
C LEU A 177 1.07 17.78 -0.79
N ALA A 178 0.47 18.24 0.32
CA ALA A 178 0.54 17.54 1.60
C ALA A 178 -0.11 16.14 1.53
N ALA A 179 -1.30 16.04 0.91
CA ALA A 179 -1.96 14.75 0.69
C ALA A 179 -1.12 13.82 -0.21
N MET A 180 -0.48 14.35 -1.24
CA MET A 180 0.40 13.62 -2.15
C MET A 180 1.64 13.07 -1.43
N ILE A 181 2.28 13.86 -0.56
CA ILE A 181 3.41 13.41 0.27
C ILE A 181 2.97 12.25 1.16
N PHE A 182 1.86 12.41 1.89
CA PHE A 182 1.32 11.37 2.75
C PHE A 182 1.00 10.09 1.96
N TRP A 183 0.33 10.22 0.82
CA TRP A 183 0.00 9.11 -0.05
C TRP A 183 1.24 8.36 -0.56
N ARG A 184 2.31 9.07 -0.94
CA ARG A 184 3.56 8.43 -1.38
C ARG A 184 4.29 7.71 -0.25
N TRP A 185 4.22 8.19 0.99
CA TRP A 185 4.75 7.44 2.14
C TRP A 185 4.03 6.12 2.33
N ILE A 186 2.69 6.10 2.20
CA ILE A 186 1.90 4.86 2.25
C ILE A 186 2.29 3.95 1.09
N HIS A 187 2.30 4.48 -0.14
CA HIS A 187 2.66 3.72 -1.34
C HIS A 187 4.05 3.07 -1.21
N MET A 188 5.02 3.81 -0.65
CA MET A 188 6.38 3.33 -0.45
C MET A 188 6.43 2.05 0.40
N THR A 189 5.49 1.85 1.33
CA THR A 189 5.44 0.63 2.16
C THR A 189 5.29 -0.65 1.34
N ASN A 190 4.60 -0.59 0.19
CA ASN A 190 4.46 -1.73 -0.73
C ASN A 190 5.80 -2.23 -1.26
N HIS A 191 6.72 -1.32 -1.57
CA HIS A 191 8.05 -1.72 -2.04
C HIS A 191 8.93 -2.29 -0.93
N TYR A 192 8.74 -1.86 0.32
CA TYR A 192 9.47 -2.41 1.47
C TYR A 192 9.03 -3.83 1.82
N VAL A 193 7.77 -4.15 1.58
CA VAL A 193 7.19 -5.48 1.79
C VAL A 193 7.87 -6.57 0.96
N THR A 194 8.44 -6.24 -0.20
CA THR A 194 9.17 -7.21 -1.04
C THR A 194 10.54 -7.60 -0.46
N GLY A 195 11.03 -6.91 0.57
CA GLY A 195 12.32 -7.17 1.20
C GLY A 195 12.30 -8.35 2.17
N THR A 196 13.36 -9.15 2.20
CA THR A 196 13.48 -10.33 3.09
C THR A 196 13.47 -10.01 4.58
N THR A 197 13.88 -8.79 4.97
CA THR A 197 13.95 -8.37 6.38
C THR A 197 12.62 -7.80 6.89
N LEU A 198 12.00 -6.91 6.12
CA LEU A 198 10.78 -6.19 6.52
C LEU A 198 9.50 -6.89 6.06
N GLY A 199 9.55 -7.59 4.92
CA GLY A 199 8.39 -8.25 4.32
C GLY A 199 7.64 -9.18 5.27
N PRO A 200 8.30 -10.22 5.83
CA PRO A 200 7.64 -11.15 6.75
C PRO A 200 7.09 -10.51 8.02
N VAL A 201 7.58 -9.32 8.41
CA VAL A 201 7.12 -8.59 9.60
C VAL A 201 5.93 -7.68 9.29
N VAL A 202 5.98 -6.98 8.15
CA VAL A 202 4.98 -5.98 7.76
C VAL A 202 3.76 -6.62 7.09
N LEU A 203 3.95 -7.69 6.31
CA LEU A 203 2.86 -8.37 5.59
C LEU A 203 1.72 -8.83 6.51
N PRO A 204 1.98 -9.50 7.66
CA PRO A 204 0.91 -9.89 8.56
C PRO A 204 0.10 -8.69 9.08
N ILE A 205 0.74 -7.55 9.30
CA ILE A 205 0.07 -6.32 9.74
C ILE A 205 -0.88 -5.81 8.65
N LEU A 206 -0.39 -5.72 7.40
CA LEU A 206 -1.20 -5.27 6.27
C LEU A 206 -2.36 -6.23 5.98
N LYS A 207 -2.11 -7.53 5.96
CA LYS A 207 -3.16 -8.54 5.73
C LYS A 207 -4.19 -8.55 6.86
N ALA A 208 -3.75 -8.58 8.12
CA ALA A 208 -4.67 -8.51 9.26
C ALA A 208 -5.52 -7.22 9.24
N SER A 209 -4.94 -6.08 8.85
CA SER A 209 -5.69 -4.82 8.73
C SER A 209 -6.79 -4.88 7.64
N GLY A 210 -6.54 -5.61 6.55
CA GLY A 210 -7.51 -5.82 5.47
C GLY A 210 -8.71 -6.70 5.89
N GLU A 211 -8.52 -7.61 6.83
CA GLU A 211 -9.56 -8.51 7.32
C GLU A 211 -10.51 -7.83 8.32
N ILE A 212 -10.05 -6.74 8.97
CA ILE A 212 -10.81 -6.00 9.98
C ILE A 212 -11.78 -4.99 9.34
N ARG A 213 -11.89 -4.95 8.00
CA ARG A 213 -12.85 -4.09 7.27
C ARG A 213 -14.29 -4.22 7.78
N GLY A 214 -14.73 -5.44 8.09
CA GLY A 214 -16.06 -5.69 8.65
C GLY A 214 -16.27 -5.06 10.03
N PHE A 215 -15.23 -5.05 10.87
CA PHE A 215 -15.26 -4.39 12.17
C PHE A 215 -15.31 -2.86 12.03
N PHE A 216 -14.54 -2.28 11.10
CA PHE A 216 -14.62 -0.83 10.81
C PHE A 216 -16.01 -0.41 10.34
N PHE A 217 -16.73 -1.26 9.61
CA PHE A 217 -18.13 -1.01 9.26
C PHE A 217 -19.04 -0.92 10.49
N VAL A 218 -18.90 -1.85 11.45
CA VAL A 218 -19.65 -1.82 12.72
C VAL A 218 -19.30 -0.56 13.53
N VAL A 219 -18.01 -0.25 13.68
CA VAL A 219 -17.56 0.99 14.34
C VAL A 219 -18.14 2.21 13.66
N GLY A 220 -18.16 2.24 12.32
CA GLY A 220 -18.74 3.32 11.54
C GLY A 220 -20.22 3.54 11.83
N ILE A 221 -21.03 2.47 11.92
CA ILE A 221 -22.44 2.56 12.30
C ILE A 221 -22.59 3.12 13.71
N CYS A 222 -21.84 2.59 14.68
CA CYS A 222 -21.91 3.04 16.07
C CYS A 222 -21.44 4.50 16.22
N LEU A 223 -20.41 4.90 15.47
CA LEU A 223 -19.90 6.26 15.43
C LEU A 223 -20.93 7.22 14.81
N MET A 224 -21.60 6.83 13.72
CA MET A 224 -22.66 7.63 13.10
C MET A 224 -23.86 7.81 14.05
N ALA A 225 -24.23 6.76 14.79
CA ALA A 225 -25.26 6.85 15.83
C ALA A 225 -24.84 7.84 16.94
N PHE A 226 -23.58 7.79 17.38
CA PHE A 226 -23.04 8.72 18.37
C PHE A 226 -22.99 10.16 17.87
N ILE A 227 -22.50 10.40 16.65
CA ILE A 227 -22.48 11.74 16.03
C ILE A 227 -23.91 12.30 15.92
N SER A 228 -24.89 11.45 15.58
CA SER A 228 -26.29 11.87 15.50
C SER A 228 -26.84 12.29 16.86
N GLY A 229 -26.51 11.55 17.93
CA GLY A 229 -26.86 11.94 19.30
C GLY A 229 -26.13 13.20 19.75
N TYR A 230 -24.84 13.32 19.42
CA TYR A 230 -24.01 14.49 19.71
C TYR A 230 -24.56 15.77 19.05
N LEU A 231 -24.96 15.68 17.78
CA LEU A 231 -25.60 16.78 17.03
C LEU A 231 -26.93 17.24 17.64
N ALA A 232 -27.66 16.34 18.31
CA ALA A 232 -28.91 16.69 18.98
C ALA A 232 -28.68 17.48 20.28
N ILE A 233 -27.51 17.32 20.92
CA ILE A 233 -27.14 17.96 22.18
C ILE A 233 -26.39 19.28 21.90
N VAL A 234 -25.45 19.27 20.96
CA VAL A 234 -24.53 20.39 20.71
C VAL A 234 -25.01 21.25 19.54
N GLN A 235 -25.35 22.51 19.84
CA GLN A 235 -25.70 23.53 18.85
C GLN A 235 -24.46 24.28 18.33
N GLU A 236 -23.54 23.56 17.69
CA GLU A 236 -22.43 24.18 16.97
C GLU A 236 -22.82 24.50 15.51
N SER A 237 -22.30 25.60 14.97
CA SER A 237 -22.70 26.09 13.63
C SER A 237 -22.10 25.30 12.46
N ALA A 238 -21.01 24.52 12.67
CA ALA A 238 -20.30 23.83 11.60
C ALA A 238 -20.27 22.32 11.82
N LEU A 239 -21.01 21.57 10.99
CA LEU A 239 -21.12 20.10 11.05
C LEU A 239 -19.76 19.37 11.11
N TRP A 240 -18.74 19.92 10.46
CA TRP A 240 -17.41 19.30 10.42
C TRP A 240 -16.65 19.40 11.74
N LEU A 241 -16.80 20.50 12.48
CA LEU A 241 -16.22 20.66 13.81
C LEU A 241 -16.90 19.69 14.78
N VAL A 242 -18.23 19.61 14.73
CA VAL A 242 -19.02 18.66 15.50
C VAL A 242 -18.59 17.22 15.22
N PHE A 243 -18.44 16.86 13.95
CA PHE A 243 -17.98 15.53 13.55
C PHE A 243 -16.63 15.18 14.17
N PHE A 244 -15.64 16.07 14.08
CA PHE A 244 -14.31 15.80 14.64
C PHE A 244 -14.30 15.80 16.16
N SER A 245 -15.06 16.68 16.80
CA SER A 245 -15.20 16.70 18.25
C SER A 245 -15.84 15.41 18.77
N ALA A 246 -16.93 14.98 18.14
CA ALA A 246 -17.60 13.71 18.45
C ALA A 246 -16.68 12.51 18.17
N TYR A 247 -16.00 12.47 17.02
CA TYR A 247 -15.04 11.42 16.70
C TYR A 247 -13.91 11.32 17.73
N ARG A 248 -13.29 12.45 18.09
CA ARG A 248 -12.22 12.48 19.08
C ARG A 248 -12.70 12.00 20.44
N THR A 249 -13.89 12.46 20.85
CA THR A 249 -14.52 12.06 22.12
C THR A 249 -14.84 10.57 22.16
N ALA A 250 -15.45 10.04 21.10
CA ALA A 250 -15.87 8.64 21.02
C ALA A 250 -14.69 7.66 20.97
N ILE A 251 -13.66 7.97 20.19
CA ILE A 251 -12.57 7.05 19.87
C ILE A 251 -11.42 7.17 20.87
N PHE A 252 -11.02 8.40 21.21
CA PHE A 252 -9.88 8.65 22.11
C PHE A 252 -10.28 8.90 23.55
N GLY A 253 -11.57 9.15 23.82
CA GLY A 253 -12.02 9.56 25.15
C GLY A 253 -11.57 10.98 25.54
N GLU A 254 -10.91 11.72 24.65
CA GLU A 254 -10.39 13.08 24.88
C GLU A 254 -11.45 14.17 24.63
N GLY A 255 -12.71 13.88 24.96
CA GLY A 255 -13.76 14.88 24.91
C GLY A 255 -13.56 15.87 26.04
N SER A 256 -13.17 17.10 25.72
CA SER A 256 -13.26 18.20 26.67
C SER A 256 -14.73 18.54 26.87
N LEU A 257 -15.43 17.78 27.73
CA LEU A 257 -16.68 18.24 28.34
C LEU A 257 -16.52 19.65 28.92
N VAL A 258 -15.30 19.96 29.38
CA VAL A 258 -14.86 21.30 29.81
C VAL A 258 -15.01 22.38 28.72
N ALA A 259 -14.83 22.06 27.44
CA ALA A 259 -15.00 23.07 26.38
C ALA A 259 -16.48 23.42 26.14
N LEU A 260 -17.39 22.46 26.37
CA LEU A 260 -18.84 22.72 26.38
C LEU A 260 -19.24 23.57 27.58
N GLU A 261 -18.59 23.38 28.74
CA GLU A 261 -18.81 24.19 29.93
C GLU A 261 -18.26 25.63 29.77
N ASP A 262 -17.08 25.78 29.15
CA ASP A 262 -16.43 27.09 28.96
C ASP A 262 -17.14 27.96 27.91
N GLU A 263 -17.66 27.39 26.81
CA GLU A 263 -18.42 28.16 25.80
C GLU A 263 -19.76 28.65 26.35
N ALA A 264 -20.45 27.83 27.15
CA ALA A 264 -21.69 28.23 27.82
C ALA A 264 -21.46 29.35 28.87
N ALA A 265 -20.30 29.38 29.52
CA ALA A 265 -19.97 30.40 30.51
C ALA A 265 -19.74 31.79 29.89
N VAL A 266 -19.16 31.87 28.69
CA VAL A 266 -18.74 33.14 28.05
C VAL A 266 -19.93 33.91 27.46
N GLU A 267 -21.00 33.24 27.02
CA GLU A 267 -22.19 33.90 26.46
C GLU A 267 -23.17 34.44 27.53
N SER A 268 -22.97 34.09 28.81
CA SER A 268 -23.87 34.39 29.94
C SER A 268 -23.70 35.79 30.57
N THR A 269 -22.96 36.72 29.94
CA THR A 269 -22.80 38.09 30.46
C THR A 269 -24.10 38.93 30.42
N GLY A 270 -25.21 38.36 29.93
CA GLY A 270 -26.57 38.93 29.94
C GLY A 270 -27.49 38.46 31.08
N VAL A 271 -27.08 38.65 32.35
CA VAL A 271 -27.86 38.87 33.61
C VAL A 271 -29.17 38.10 33.95
N HIS A 272 -29.85 37.29 33.11
CA HIS A 272 -31.20 36.81 33.48
C HIS A 272 -31.62 35.35 33.25
N ASN A 273 -30.72 34.38 33.05
CA ASN A 273 -31.10 32.95 32.99
C ASN A 273 -30.36 32.01 33.96
N LYS A 274 -29.78 32.52 35.05
CA LYS A 274 -29.02 31.71 36.04
C LYS A 274 -29.79 30.56 36.71
N PHE A 275 -31.13 30.57 36.70
CA PHE A 275 -31.92 29.50 37.35
C PHE A 275 -32.30 28.34 36.41
N PHE A 276 -32.20 28.53 35.09
CA PHE A 276 -32.37 27.46 34.11
C PHE A 276 -31.05 26.77 33.72
N ASP A 277 -29.91 27.42 33.96
CA ASP A 277 -28.58 26.86 33.69
C ASP A 277 -28.09 25.89 34.80
N GLU A 278 -28.53 26.04 36.04
CA GLU A 278 -28.01 25.25 37.19
C GLU A 278 -28.73 23.90 37.40
N VAL A 279 -29.88 23.68 36.75
CA VAL A 279 -30.72 22.47 36.97
C VAL A 279 -30.93 21.65 35.68
N ARG A 280 -30.52 22.16 34.51
CA ARG A 280 -30.99 21.63 33.21
C ARG A 280 -29.95 21.07 32.25
N ALA A 281 -28.65 21.10 32.58
CA ALA A 281 -27.69 20.15 32.02
C ALA A 281 -27.89 18.81 32.74
N LEU A 282 -28.86 18.02 32.26
CA LEU A 282 -29.38 16.86 32.96
C LEU A 282 -28.26 15.85 33.28
N PRO A 283 -28.24 15.23 34.48
CA PRO A 283 -27.39 14.06 34.73
C PRO A 283 -27.58 12.97 33.68
N PHE A 284 -28.73 12.97 33.00
CA PHE A 284 -29.03 12.10 31.88
C PHE A 284 -28.14 12.33 30.65
N GLU A 285 -27.87 13.58 30.23
CA GLU A 285 -27.06 13.86 29.05
C GLU A 285 -25.59 13.49 29.30
N ASN A 286 -25.06 13.89 30.46
CA ASN A 286 -23.72 13.51 30.89
C ASN A 286 -23.58 11.99 31.08
N ALA A 287 -24.59 11.33 31.65
CA ALA A 287 -24.59 9.87 31.77
C ALA A 287 -24.68 9.18 30.41
N PHE A 288 -25.51 9.68 29.50
CA PHE A 288 -25.65 9.17 28.13
C PHE A 288 -24.33 9.30 27.36
N MET A 289 -23.74 10.49 27.36
CA MET A 289 -22.45 10.76 26.72
C MET A 289 -21.32 9.90 27.31
N SER A 290 -21.27 9.78 28.64
CA SER A 290 -20.30 8.93 29.33
C SER A 290 -20.50 7.44 28.99
N ALA A 291 -21.74 6.96 28.94
CA ALA A 291 -22.05 5.57 28.59
C ALA A 291 -21.67 5.25 27.14
N PHE A 292 -21.95 6.15 26.20
CA PHE A 292 -21.54 5.99 24.81
C PHE A 292 -20.02 6.07 24.63
N ALA A 293 -19.35 7.03 25.29
CA ALA A 293 -17.90 7.13 25.27
C ALA A 293 -17.24 5.87 25.88
N PHE A 294 -17.82 5.30 26.93
CA PHE A 294 -17.38 4.02 27.48
C PHE A 294 -17.58 2.87 26.48
N CYS A 295 -18.75 2.78 25.84
CA CYS A 295 -19.03 1.73 24.86
C CYS A 295 -18.10 1.82 23.63
N LEU A 296 -17.92 3.02 23.07
CA LEU A 296 -17.09 3.22 21.88
C LEU A 296 -15.58 3.24 22.20
N GLY A 297 -15.19 3.97 23.23
CA GLY A 297 -13.78 4.17 23.56
C GLY A 297 -13.17 2.99 24.31
N VAL A 298 -13.90 2.36 25.23
CA VAL A 298 -13.36 1.25 26.05
C VAL A 298 -13.75 -0.10 25.48
N ILE A 299 -15.05 -0.36 25.27
CA ILE A 299 -15.50 -1.68 24.84
C ILE A 299 -15.08 -1.97 23.40
N LEU A 300 -15.39 -1.10 22.44
CA LEU A 300 -15.04 -1.35 21.04
C LEU A 300 -13.53 -1.36 20.80
N MET A 301 -12.73 -0.53 21.48
CA MET A 301 -11.26 -0.60 21.35
C MET A 301 -10.68 -1.91 21.90
N ASN A 302 -11.18 -2.41 23.03
CA ASN A 302 -10.73 -3.69 23.55
C ASN A 302 -11.11 -4.85 22.61
N ILE A 303 -12.31 -4.81 22.02
CA ILE A 303 -12.72 -5.77 21.00
C ILE A 303 -11.84 -5.65 19.75
N PHE A 304 -11.53 -4.43 19.31
CA PHE A 304 -10.64 -4.18 18.17
C PHE A 304 -9.27 -4.81 18.40
N ILE A 305 -8.66 -4.58 19.56
CA ILE A 305 -7.35 -5.16 19.93
C ILE A 305 -7.43 -6.69 19.90
N ALA A 306 -8.47 -7.28 20.50
CA ALA A 306 -8.65 -8.74 20.53
C ALA A 306 -8.78 -9.33 19.11
N VAL A 307 -9.61 -8.74 18.26
CA VAL A 307 -9.79 -9.18 16.86
C VAL A 307 -8.49 -9.01 16.07
N LEU A 308 -7.80 -7.88 16.23
CA LEU A 308 -6.51 -7.62 15.58
C LEU A 308 -5.46 -8.64 16.02
N SER A 309 -5.39 -8.99 17.30
CA SER A 309 -4.45 -10.01 17.81
C SER A 309 -4.70 -11.39 17.21
N ILE A 310 -5.97 -11.82 17.14
CA ILE A 310 -6.34 -13.13 16.56
C ILE A 310 -5.98 -13.18 15.06
N ASN A 311 -6.33 -12.14 14.30
CA ASN A 311 -6.02 -12.07 12.88
C ASN A 311 -4.50 -11.96 12.65
N TYR A 312 -3.80 -11.17 13.46
CA TYR A 312 -2.35 -11.06 13.38
C TYR A 312 -1.66 -12.40 13.64
N GLU A 313 -2.07 -13.17 14.67
CA GLU A 313 -1.48 -14.48 14.93
C GLU A 313 -1.72 -15.46 13.77
N ARG A 314 -2.91 -15.43 13.17
CA ARG A 314 -3.22 -16.22 11.97
C ARG A 314 -2.31 -15.85 10.80
N GLU A 315 -2.21 -14.57 10.47
CA GLU A 315 -1.40 -14.10 9.35
C GLU A 315 0.11 -14.25 9.61
N TYR A 316 0.54 -14.18 10.87
CA TYR A 316 1.92 -14.42 11.26
C TYR A 316 2.35 -15.86 10.96
N LYS A 317 1.48 -16.85 11.20
CA LYS A 317 1.72 -18.26 10.82
C LYS A 317 1.84 -18.44 9.30
N LEU A 318 1.21 -17.56 8.52
CA LEU A 318 1.23 -17.54 7.05
C LEU A 318 2.17 -16.47 6.48
N ALA A 319 3.04 -15.87 7.30
CA ALA A 319 3.87 -14.74 6.90
C ALA A 319 4.83 -15.11 5.77
N TRP A 320 5.45 -16.29 5.85
CA TRP A 320 6.40 -16.75 4.84
C TRP A 320 5.75 -17.07 3.50
N THR A 321 4.60 -17.75 3.52
CA THR A 321 3.85 -18.07 2.29
C THR A 321 3.34 -16.80 1.62
N SER A 322 2.83 -15.87 2.42
CA SER A 322 2.41 -14.55 1.95
C SER A 322 3.56 -13.77 1.34
N PHE A 323 4.74 -13.83 1.96
CA PHE A 323 5.95 -13.20 1.45
C PHE A 323 6.38 -13.79 0.11
N MET A 324 6.31 -15.12 -0.06
CA MET A 324 6.62 -15.78 -1.33
C MET A 324 5.64 -15.40 -2.44
N GLN A 325 4.35 -15.32 -2.12
CA GLN A 325 3.33 -14.82 -3.05
C GLN A 325 3.63 -13.37 -3.47
N THR A 326 3.90 -12.47 -2.53
CA THR A 326 4.21 -11.06 -2.86
C THR A 326 5.49 -10.94 -3.69
N ARG A 327 6.51 -11.79 -3.44
CA ARG A 327 7.70 -11.85 -4.28
C ARG A 327 7.40 -12.39 -5.67
N ALA A 328 6.52 -13.39 -5.80
CA ALA A 328 6.11 -13.92 -7.10
C ALA A 328 5.42 -12.82 -7.93
N ASN A 329 4.46 -12.10 -7.34
CA ASN A 329 3.75 -10.98 -8.01
C ASN A 329 4.72 -9.89 -8.46
N ALA A 330 5.54 -9.35 -7.54
CA ALA A 330 6.52 -8.32 -7.87
C ALA A 330 7.51 -8.76 -8.96
N THR A 331 7.84 -10.05 -9.01
CA THR A 331 8.69 -10.62 -10.07
C THR A 331 7.96 -10.70 -11.39
N ALA A 332 6.69 -11.14 -11.37
CA ALA A 332 5.85 -11.17 -12.55
C ALA A 332 5.69 -9.78 -13.16
N ASP A 333 5.43 -8.76 -12.33
CA ASP A 333 5.29 -7.36 -12.75
C ASP A 333 6.57 -6.82 -13.40
N THR A 334 7.73 -7.05 -12.79
CA THR A 334 9.01 -6.58 -13.33
C THR A 334 9.36 -7.28 -14.65
N VAL A 335 9.07 -8.58 -14.77
CA VAL A 335 9.28 -9.33 -16.02
C VAL A 335 8.29 -8.86 -17.09
N ALA A 336 7.02 -8.61 -16.74
CA ALA A 336 6.02 -8.03 -17.64
C ALA A 336 6.47 -6.67 -18.15
N GLY A 337 6.90 -5.75 -17.27
CA GLY A 337 7.42 -4.44 -17.65
C GLY A 337 8.64 -4.54 -18.58
N THR A 338 9.53 -5.51 -18.36
CA THR A 338 10.68 -5.74 -19.24
C THR A 338 10.26 -6.24 -20.62
N ARG A 339 9.28 -7.15 -20.70
CA ARG A 339 8.68 -7.59 -21.97
C ARG A 339 7.98 -6.45 -22.69
N GLY A 340 7.22 -5.61 -21.97
CA GLY A 340 6.57 -4.45 -22.54
C GLY A 340 7.54 -3.42 -23.10
N ARG A 341 8.65 -3.13 -22.38
CA ARG A 341 9.76 -2.31 -22.89
C ARG A 341 10.32 -2.86 -24.20
N ALA A 342 10.53 -4.18 -24.27
CA ALA A 342 11.01 -4.83 -25.49
C ALA A 342 10.01 -4.67 -26.65
N ILE A 343 8.71 -4.90 -26.42
CA ILE A 343 7.65 -4.72 -27.42
C ILE A 343 7.61 -3.27 -27.91
N LEU A 344 7.62 -2.31 -26.99
CA LEU A 344 7.55 -0.88 -27.29
C LEU A 344 8.78 -0.41 -28.06
N SER A 345 9.97 -0.87 -27.68
CA SER A 345 11.22 -0.58 -28.41
C SER A 345 11.20 -1.12 -29.85
N ARG A 346 10.57 -2.29 -30.10
CA ARG A 346 10.41 -2.85 -31.46
C ARG A 346 9.41 -2.05 -32.30
N MET A 347 8.43 -1.38 -31.69
CA MET A 347 7.49 -0.52 -32.41
C MET A 347 8.14 0.81 -32.83
N PHE A 348 8.98 1.39 -31.97
CA PHE A 348 9.62 2.69 -32.24
C PHE A 348 10.92 2.59 -33.02
N CYS A 349 11.76 1.61 -32.71
CA CYS A 349 12.95 1.32 -33.48
C CYS A 349 12.54 0.29 -34.54
N LYS A 350 12.65 0.62 -35.84
CA LYS A 350 12.51 -0.34 -36.96
C LYS A 350 13.64 -1.38 -36.97
N THR A 351 14.08 -1.83 -35.80
CA THR A 351 15.05 -2.89 -35.63
C THR A 351 14.46 -4.15 -36.25
N ARG A 352 15.27 -4.82 -37.09
CA ARG A 352 14.92 -6.10 -37.69
C ARG A 352 14.34 -7.01 -36.60
N PRO A 353 13.27 -7.76 -36.89
CA PRO A 353 12.72 -8.70 -35.93
C PRO A 353 13.89 -9.54 -35.41
N PRO A 354 14.10 -9.62 -34.08
CA PRO A 354 15.07 -10.55 -33.55
C PRO A 354 14.76 -11.90 -34.17
N LYS A 355 15.81 -12.63 -34.56
CA LYS A 355 15.68 -14.05 -34.97
C LYS A 355 14.73 -14.64 -33.94
N PRO A 356 13.57 -15.21 -34.33
CA PRO A 356 12.63 -15.75 -33.37
C PRO A 356 13.46 -16.63 -32.47
N GLU A 357 13.70 -16.13 -31.26
CA GLU A 357 14.07 -16.99 -30.15
C GLU A 357 12.94 -17.98 -30.21
N VAL A 358 13.27 -19.24 -30.54
CA VAL A 358 12.28 -20.27 -30.77
C VAL A 358 11.55 -20.32 -29.45
N ASP A 359 10.45 -19.56 -29.39
CA ASP A 359 9.55 -19.47 -28.28
C ASP A 359 9.05 -20.91 -28.21
N SER A 360 9.70 -21.69 -27.35
CA SER A 360 9.27 -23.04 -27.01
C SER A 360 7.87 -23.04 -26.43
N ASP A 361 7.25 -21.86 -26.26
CA ASP A 361 5.83 -21.61 -26.02
C ASP A 361 4.89 -22.15 -27.13
N GLN A 362 5.40 -22.56 -28.31
CA GLN A 362 4.66 -23.42 -29.27
C GLN A 362 4.92 -24.93 -29.09
N GLY A 363 5.58 -25.32 -28.00
CA GLY A 363 5.61 -26.70 -27.54
C GLY A 363 4.18 -27.19 -27.22
N PRO A 364 3.95 -28.51 -27.21
CA PRO A 364 2.62 -29.06 -26.91
C PRO A 364 2.10 -28.50 -25.59
N SER A 365 0.85 -28.05 -25.57
CA SER A 365 0.20 -27.53 -24.37
C SER A 365 0.22 -28.59 -23.28
N TYR A 366 1.09 -28.45 -22.29
CA TYR A 366 1.19 -29.40 -21.19
C TYR A 366 0.09 -29.11 -20.17
N LEU A 367 -0.74 -30.11 -19.88
CA LEU A 367 -1.64 -30.09 -18.73
C LEU A 367 -0.81 -30.38 -17.48
N TRP A 368 -0.69 -29.41 -16.60
CA TRP A 368 0.07 -29.54 -15.35
C TRP A 368 -0.79 -30.23 -14.29
N VAL A 369 -0.37 -31.40 -13.83
CA VAL A 369 -0.98 -32.10 -12.69
C VAL A 369 0.06 -32.16 -11.58
N ALA A 370 -0.19 -31.45 -10.48
CA ALA A 370 0.59 -31.64 -9.26
C ALA A 370 0.19 -32.99 -8.64
N CYS A 371 1.05 -34.01 -8.80
CA CYS A 371 0.89 -35.27 -8.08
C CYS A 371 1.70 -35.23 -6.80
N GLU A 372 1.09 -35.62 -5.68
CA GLU A 372 1.78 -35.85 -4.42
C GLU A 372 2.79 -36.99 -4.62
N ALA A 373 4.06 -36.81 -4.23
CA ALA A 373 5.12 -37.79 -4.47
C ALA A 373 4.81 -39.17 -3.84
N THR A 374 4.00 -39.19 -2.79
CA THR A 374 3.49 -40.41 -2.13
C THR A 374 2.64 -41.29 -3.04
N VAL A 375 2.04 -40.74 -4.09
CA VAL A 375 1.23 -41.48 -5.06
C VAL A 375 2.10 -42.15 -6.13
N LEU A 376 3.29 -41.63 -6.39
CA LEU A 376 4.21 -42.17 -7.40
C LEU A 376 5.06 -43.35 -6.89
N ASP A 377 5.29 -43.44 -5.58
CA ASP A 377 5.95 -44.60 -4.96
C ASP A 377 5.00 -45.81 -4.79
N ALA A 378 3.71 -45.67 -5.12
CA ALA A 378 2.72 -46.74 -4.97
C ALA A 378 2.57 -47.68 -6.18
N THR A 379 3.29 -47.45 -7.30
CA THR A 379 3.12 -48.26 -8.53
C THR A 379 4.21 -49.31 -8.82
N ASP A 380 5.24 -49.46 -7.97
CA ASP A 380 6.32 -50.45 -8.19
C ASP A 380 6.25 -51.68 -7.26
N CYS A 381 5.09 -52.00 -6.70
CA CYS A 381 4.93 -53.19 -5.85
C CYS A 381 3.66 -54.00 -6.17
N TYR A 382 3.48 -54.44 -7.42
CA TYR A 382 2.69 -55.62 -7.86
C TYR A 382 2.75 -55.64 -9.41
N GLY A 383 3.28 -56.61 -10.13
CA GLY A 383 3.82 -57.93 -9.83
C GLY A 383 4.45 -58.51 -11.11
N ASP A 384 4.98 -59.72 -10.94
CA ASP A 384 5.58 -60.62 -11.93
C ASP A 384 4.80 -60.82 -13.25
#